data_AF-A0A7C9DWE4-F1
#
_entry.id   AF-A0A7C9DWE4-F1
#
_cell.length_a   1.000
_cell.length_b   1.000
_cell.length_c   1.000
_cell.angle_alpha   90.00
_cell.angle_beta   90.00
_cell.angle_gamma   90.00
#
_symmetry.space_group_name_H-M   'P 1'
#
loop_
_entity.id
_entity.type
_entity.pdbx_description
1 polymer ?
#
loop_
_entity_poly.entity_id
_entity_poly.type
_entity_poly.pdbx_seq_one_letter_code
_entity_poly.pdbx_strand_id
1 'polypeptide(L)'
;DLLDDVLALGAHHRPTASAVVDSILQRLHRTQSAFVALKCLLTIHHILRRGSPVLKAQLSHHHLLNLSTFRDDSDSDTVELSKWVRWYAEVIQQTLIVSDSLGFSLSSPPSHKTQNREERITFRNSMRELNSLVGMVEQICRAPDSLHYQRISMVYEVMKLAGEDYRITLREIVNRVTEFGEKLIEELSSETVEELLNDLKRLEDCKEKVFLMFLNKKKSDGTWDSIAQLRRDVEEVKQRRENLSLVAFQGGELTGLAGPPSAESKSVVPRGKRWLDVQWNHLAVNNGPR
;
A
#
# COMPACT_ATOMS: atom_id res chain seq x y z
N ASP A 1 2.80 -6.91 -36.31
CA ASP A 1 3.53 -7.62 -35.25
C ASP A 1 2.53 -8.42 -34.43
N LEU A 2 2.84 -9.69 -34.11
CA LEU A 2 1.93 -10.63 -33.43
C LEU A 2 1.29 -10.05 -32.15
N LEU A 3 2.03 -9.21 -31.42
CA LEU A 3 1.51 -8.52 -30.23
C LEU A 3 0.42 -7.51 -30.59
N ASP A 4 0.61 -6.71 -31.63
CA ASP A 4 -0.40 -5.76 -32.08
C ASP A 4 -1.64 -6.49 -32.61
N ASP A 5 -1.46 -7.66 -33.24
CA ASP A 5 -2.57 -8.51 -33.67
C ASP A 5 -3.39 -9.04 -32.47
N VAL A 6 -2.72 -9.47 -31.39
CA VAL A 6 -3.37 -9.90 -30.13
C VAL A 6 -4.13 -8.74 -29.48
N LEU A 7 -3.54 -7.54 -29.44
CA LEU A 7 -4.19 -6.35 -28.89
C LEU A 7 -5.41 -5.93 -29.72
N ALA A 8 -5.31 -6.00 -31.06
CA ALA A 8 -6.41 -5.68 -31.97
C ALA A 8 -7.55 -6.70 -31.85
N LEU A 9 -7.24 -7.99 -31.77
CA LEU A 9 -8.24 -9.07 -31.68
C LEU A 9 -9.14 -8.94 -30.45
N GLY A 10 -8.59 -8.54 -29.30
CA GLY A 10 -9.33 -8.34 -28.06
C GLY A 10 -9.95 -6.95 -27.87
N ALA A 11 -9.78 -6.02 -28.83
CA ALA A 11 -10.06 -4.61 -28.59
C ALA A 11 -11.55 -4.28 -28.40
N HIS A 12 -12.44 -4.97 -29.13
CA HIS A 12 -13.82 -4.50 -29.35
C HIS A 12 -14.93 -5.36 -28.72
N HIS A 13 -14.67 -6.64 -28.43
CA HIS A 13 -15.74 -7.57 -28.02
C HIS A 13 -15.36 -8.35 -26.77
N ARG A 14 -16.17 -8.25 -25.70
CA ARG A 14 -15.88 -8.84 -24.38
C ARG A 14 -15.66 -10.36 -24.44
N PRO A 15 -16.49 -11.17 -25.14
CA PRO A 15 -16.23 -12.62 -25.27
C PRO A 15 -14.87 -12.93 -25.91
N THR A 16 -14.48 -12.19 -26.96
CA THR A 16 -13.19 -12.37 -27.62
C THR A 16 -12.04 -11.97 -26.70
N ALA A 17 -12.17 -10.84 -25.99
CA ALA A 17 -11.20 -10.41 -25.01
C ALA A 17 -11.02 -11.43 -23.87
N SER A 18 -12.11 -12.02 -23.36
CA SER A 18 -12.09 -13.09 -22.37
C SER A 18 -11.34 -14.30 -22.93
N ALA A 19 -11.73 -14.79 -24.10
CA ALA A 19 -11.09 -15.96 -24.72
C ALA A 19 -9.58 -15.76 -24.94
N VAL A 20 -9.14 -14.56 -25.33
CA VAL A 20 -7.73 -14.21 -25.48
C VAL A 20 -7.01 -14.26 -24.12
N VAL A 21 -7.56 -13.60 -23.11
CA VAL A 21 -6.97 -13.58 -21.75
C VAL A 21 -6.94 -14.98 -21.15
N ASP A 22 -8.04 -15.73 -21.24
CA ASP A 22 -8.16 -17.10 -20.75
C ASP A 22 -7.14 -18.02 -21.42
N SER A 23 -6.92 -17.89 -22.73
CA SER A 23 -5.93 -18.69 -23.46
C SER A 23 -4.50 -18.41 -22.99
N ILE A 24 -4.17 -17.14 -22.73
CA ILE A 24 -2.85 -16.75 -22.23
C ILE A 24 -2.64 -17.28 -20.80
N LEU A 25 -3.61 -17.10 -19.91
CA LEU A 25 -3.55 -17.59 -18.54
C LEU A 25 -3.48 -19.12 -18.48
N GLN A 26 -4.28 -19.81 -19.29
CA GLN A 26 -4.25 -21.26 -19.38
C GLN A 26 -2.89 -21.77 -19.86
N ARG A 27 -2.25 -21.09 -20.82
CA ARG A 27 -0.89 -21.42 -21.27
C ARG A 27 0.14 -21.20 -20.17
N LEU A 28 0.01 -20.09 -19.43
CA LEU A 28 0.89 -19.76 -18.30
C LEU A 28 0.83 -20.81 -17.19
N HIS A 29 -0.36 -21.26 -16.81
CA HIS A 29 -0.52 -22.24 -15.72
C HIS A 29 -0.14 -23.67 -16.10
N ARG A 30 -0.17 -24.02 -17.39
CA ARG A 30 0.17 -25.39 -17.85
C ARG A 30 1.63 -25.57 -18.22
N THR A 31 2.37 -24.48 -18.46
CA THR A 31 3.74 -24.60 -18.93
C THR A 31 4.70 -24.91 -17.79
N GLN A 32 5.69 -25.76 -18.08
CA GLN A 32 6.87 -25.96 -17.23
C GLN A 32 8.09 -25.19 -17.75
N SER A 33 7.97 -24.52 -18.91
CA SER A 33 9.08 -23.80 -19.53
C SER A 33 9.13 -22.35 -19.05
N ALA A 34 10.24 -21.94 -18.48
CA ALA A 34 10.46 -20.57 -18.03
C ALA A 34 10.34 -19.56 -19.18
N PHE A 35 10.80 -19.93 -20.38
CA PHE A 35 10.66 -19.08 -21.57
C PHE A 35 9.21 -18.90 -21.99
N VAL A 36 8.41 -19.97 -21.96
CA VAL A 36 6.99 -19.84 -22.29
C VAL A 36 6.27 -18.99 -21.24
N ALA A 37 6.56 -19.21 -19.95
CA ALA A 37 5.97 -18.44 -18.87
C ALA A 37 6.29 -16.95 -18.99
N LEU A 38 7.57 -16.59 -19.20
CA LEU A 38 8.00 -15.21 -19.42
C LEU A 38 7.33 -14.57 -20.64
N LYS A 39 7.17 -15.30 -21.76
CA LYS A 39 6.43 -14.78 -22.93
C LYS A 39 4.98 -14.49 -22.60
N CYS A 40 4.30 -15.38 -21.87
CA CYS A 40 2.94 -15.14 -21.40
C CYS A 40 2.86 -13.90 -20.50
N LEU A 41 3.76 -13.78 -19.52
CA LEU A 41 3.81 -12.63 -18.61
C LEU A 41 4.10 -11.31 -19.36
N LEU A 42 5.02 -11.31 -20.32
CA LEU A 42 5.30 -10.15 -21.17
C LEU A 42 4.05 -9.73 -21.96
N THR A 43 3.34 -10.69 -22.57
CA THR A 43 2.08 -10.41 -23.27
C THR A 43 1.03 -9.82 -22.34
N ILE A 44 0.86 -10.39 -21.14
CA ILE A 44 -0.07 -9.85 -20.13
C ILE A 44 0.31 -8.41 -19.78
N HIS A 45 1.58 -8.14 -19.51
CA HIS A 45 2.03 -6.79 -19.16
C HIS A 45 1.79 -5.80 -20.33
N HIS A 46 2.05 -6.20 -21.57
CA HIS A 46 1.71 -5.36 -22.73
C HIS A 46 0.21 -5.09 -22.85
N ILE A 47 -0.65 -6.06 -22.54
CA ILE A 47 -2.11 -5.84 -22.48
C ILE A 47 -2.46 -4.82 -21.38
N LEU A 48 -1.87 -4.93 -20.19
CA LEU A 48 -2.11 -3.97 -19.11
C LEU A 48 -1.70 -2.55 -19.48
N ARG A 49 -0.63 -2.38 -20.26
CA ARG A 49 -0.15 -1.06 -20.68
C ARG A 49 -0.90 -0.50 -21.89
N ARG A 50 -0.99 -1.29 -22.97
CA ARG A 50 -1.45 -0.85 -24.31
C ARG A 50 -2.82 -1.40 -24.72
N GLY A 51 -3.36 -2.39 -24.01
CA GLY A 51 -4.64 -3.02 -24.35
C GLY A 51 -5.84 -2.09 -24.18
N SER A 52 -6.96 -2.46 -24.81
CA SER A 52 -8.23 -1.74 -24.64
C SER A 52 -8.74 -1.88 -23.21
N PRO A 53 -9.60 -0.95 -22.73
CA PRO A 53 -10.24 -1.08 -21.42
C PRO A 53 -10.97 -2.41 -21.22
N VAL A 54 -11.52 -3.00 -22.30
CA VAL A 54 -12.18 -4.32 -22.26
C VAL A 54 -11.20 -5.43 -21.89
N LEU A 55 -10.01 -5.45 -22.51
CA LEU A 55 -8.96 -6.41 -22.21
C LEU A 55 -8.41 -6.24 -20.78
N LYS A 56 -8.13 -5.00 -20.38
CA LYS A 56 -7.66 -4.70 -19.02
C LYS A 56 -8.67 -5.14 -17.96
N ALA A 57 -9.96 -4.88 -18.21
CA ALA A 57 -11.03 -5.32 -17.34
C ALA A 57 -11.12 -6.84 -17.26
N GLN A 58 -10.81 -7.61 -18.30
CA GLN A 58 -10.79 -9.07 -18.16
C GLN A 58 -9.65 -9.50 -17.22
N LEU A 59 -8.45 -8.95 -17.38
CA LEU A 59 -7.31 -9.25 -16.51
C LEU A 59 -7.55 -8.90 -15.03
N SER A 60 -8.24 -7.79 -14.74
CA SER A 60 -8.52 -7.39 -13.36
C SER A 60 -9.45 -8.37 -12.60
N HIS A 61 -10.26 -9.16 -13.30
CA HIS A 61 -11.08 -10.22 -12.67
C HIS A 61 -10.27 -11.48 -12.33
N HIS A 62 -9.06 -11.64 -12.87
CA HIS A 62 -8.25 -12.83 -12.66
C HIS A 62 -7.14 -12.54 -11.64
N HIS A 63 -7.44 -12.75 -10.35
CA HIS A 63 -6.48 -12.68 -9.24
C HIS A 63 -5.47 -13.85 -9.21
N LEU A 64 -5.04 -14.33 -10.38
CA LEU A 64 -4.55 -15.70 -10.56
C LEU A 64 -3.06 -15.82 -10.89
N LEU A 65 -2.27 -14.74 -10.86
CA LEU A 65 -0.84 -14.80 -11.17
C LEU A 65 0.03 -15.36 -10.03
N ASN A 66 -0.51 -16.25 -9.19
CA ASN A 66 0.31 -16.93 -8.19
C ASN A 66 1.19 -17.98 -8.85
N LEU A 67 2.41 -17.57 -9.18
CA LEU A 67 3.46 -18.43 -9.69
C LEU A 67 4.54 -18.72 -8.63
N SER A 68 4.29 -18.48 -7.34
CA SER A 68 5.30 -18.59 -6.27
C SER A 68 6.07 -19.92 -6.24
N THR A 69 5.46 -21.01 -6.69
CA THR A 69 6.04 -22.36 -6.78
C THR A 69 6.56 -22.73 -8.17
N PHE A 70 6.46 -21.84 -9.17
CA PHE A 70 6.92 -22.09 -10.53
C PHE A 70 8.42 -22.40 -10.56
N ARG A 71 8.76 -23.48 -11.27
CA ARG A 71 10.13 -23.95 -11.42
C ARG A 71 10.29 -24.77 -12.71
N ASP A 72 11.29 -24.38 -13.50
CA ASP A 72 11.76 -25.07 -14.70
C ASP A 72 13.13 -25.70 -14.42
N ASP A 73 13.14 -26.99 -14.12
CA ASP A 73 14.33 -27.78 -13.77
C ASP A 73 15.02 -28.40 -15.01
N SER A 74 14.77 -27.88 -16.21
CA SER A 74 15.36 -28.42 -17.45
C SER A 74 16.89 -28.27 -17.48
N ASP A 75 17.41 -27.11 -17.06
CA ASP A 75 18.84 -26.83 -16.93
C ASP A 75 19.14 -25.73 -15.89
N SER A 76 20.42 -25.45 -15.65
CA SER A 76 20.84 -24.45 -14.65
C SER A 76 20.35 -23.03 -14.96
N ASP A 77 20.26 -22.67 -16.24
CA ASP A 77 19.82 -21.34 -16.65
C ASP A 77 18.29 -21.21 -16.48
N THR A 78 17.52 -22.27 -16.76
CA THR A 78 16.07 -22.27 -16.56
C THR A 78 15.68 -22.24 -15.09
N VAL A 79 16.48 -22.82 -14.19
CA VAL A 79 16.28 -22.70 -12.73
C VAL A 79 16.44 -21.24 -12.30
N GLU A 80 17.41 -20.52 -12.86
CA GLU A 80 17.58 -19.10 -12.58
C GLU A 80 16.46 -18.27 -13.20
N LEU A 81 16.08 -18.54 -14.45
CA LEU A 81 14.92 -17.92 -15.12
C LEU A 81 13.61 -18.15 -14.37
N SER A 82 13.49 -19.24 -13.61
CA SER A 82 12.32 -19.47 -12.75
C SER A 82 12.21 -18.46 -11.61
N LYS A 83 13.33 -17.91 -11.12
CA LYS A 83 13.30 -16.77 -10.17
C LYS A 83 12.77 -15.51 -10.87
N TRP A 84 13.19 -15.27 -12.10
CA TRP A 84 12.70 -14.16 -12.92
C TRP A 84 11.20 -14.27 -13.24
N VAL A 85 10.71 -15.47 -13.56
CA VAL A 85 9.26 -15.74 -13.77
C VAL A 85 8.46 -15.37 -12.52
N ARG A 86 8.90 -15.87 -11.35
CA ARG A 86 8.23 -15.62 -10.07
C ARG A 86 8.20 -14.15 -9.71
N TRP A 87 9.35 -13.50 -9.79
CA TRP A 87 9.47 -12.08 -9.50
C TRP A 87 8.58 -11.26 -10.45
N TYR A 88 8.62 -11.54 -11.75
CA TYR A 88 7.89 -10.76 -12.74
C TYR A 88 6.37 -10.97 -12.68
N ALA A 89 5.91 -12.18 -12.34
CA ALA A 89 4.51 -12.43 -12.06
C ALA A 89 4.00 -11.59 -10.88
N GLU A 90 4.80 -11.49 -9.82
CA GLU A 90 4.47 -10.65 -8.66
C GLU A 90 4.52 -9.16 -9.02
N VAL A 91 5.46 -8.70 -9.85
CA VAL A 91 5.47 -7.31 -10.37
C VAL A 91 4.15 -7.00 -11.10
N ILE A 92 3.70 -7.89 -12.00
CA ILE A 92 2.44 -7.71 -12.72
C ILE A 92 1.23 -7.71 -11.76
N GLN A 93 1.24 -8.59 -10.76
CA GLN A 93 0.21 -8.63 -9.72
C GLN A 93 0.16 -7.30 -8.94
N GLN A 94 1.31 -6.74 -8.58
CA GLN A 94 1.39 -5.43 -7.94
C GLN A 94 0.93 -4.29 -8.87
N THR A 95 1.22 -4.34 -10.18
CA THR A 95 0.69 -3.37 -11.16
C THR A 95 -0.84 -3.35 -11.17
N LEU A 96 -1.49 -4.51 -11.04
CA LEU A 96 -2.95 -4.61 -10.92
C LEU A 96 -3.47 -3.99 -9.61
N ILE A 97 -2.83 -4.31 -8.48
CA ILE A 97 -3.18 -3.76 -7.16
C ILE A 97 -3.06 -2.23 -7.16
N VAL A 98 -1.96 -1.68 -7.69
CA VAL A 98 -1.77 -0.23 -7.81
C VAL A 98 -2.85 0.39 -8.70
N SER A 99 -3.14 -0.23 -9.84
CA SER A 99 -4.16 0.27 -10.78
C SER A 99 -5.56 0.32 -10.14
N ASP A 100 -5.91 -0.68 -9.33
CA ASP A 100 -7.16 -0.71 -8.57
C ASP A 100 -7.17 0.35 -7.46
N SER A 101 -6.07 0.48 -6.72
CA SER A 101 -5.93 1.45 -5.63
C SER A 101 -6.04 2.90 -6.09
N LEU A 102 -5.52 3.22 -7.29
CA LEU A 102 -5.56 4.55 -7.90
C LEU A 102 -6.90 4.85 -8.59
N GLY A 103 -7.88 3.95 -8.52
CA GLY A 103 -9.22 4.17 -9.08
C GLY A 103 -9.31 4.10 -10.60
N PHE A 104 -8.33 3.47 -11.28
CA PHE A 104 -8.46 3.20 -12.72
C PHE A 104 -9.50 2.12 -13.04
N SER A 105 -10.06 1.47 -12.01
CA SER A 105 -11.15 0.51 -12.11
C SER A 105 -12.39 1.01 -11.33
N LEU A 106 -13.45 1.33 -12.07
CA LEU A 106 -14.85 1.43 -11.64
C LEU A 106 -15.25 2.60 -10.72
N SER A 107 -15.73 3.65 -11.39
CA SER A 107 -16.83 4.56 -11.01
C SER A 107 -17.33 4.54 -9.55
N SER A 108 -17.10 5.64 -8.84
CA SER A 108 -18.01 6.07 -7.78
C SER A 108 -18.43 7.53 -8.01
N PRO A 109 -19.73 7.86 -7.99
CA PRO A 109 -20.19 9.23 -8.14
C PRO A 109 -19.87 10.03 -6.87
N PRO A 110 -19.56 11.33 -6.99
CA PRO A 110 -19.26 12.17 -5.84
C PRO A 110 -20.52 12.38 -5.01
N SER A 111 -20.48 12.00 -3.73
CA SER A 111 -21.53 12.29 -2.75
C SER A 111 -21.21 13.62 -2.08
N HIS A 112 -22.08 14.62 -2.27
CA HIS A 112 -22.01 15.94 -1.65
C HIS A 112 -21.98 15.87 -0.11
N LYS A 113 -20.85 16.14 0.57
CA LYS A 113 -20.82 16.53 2.01
C LYS A 113 -19.53 17.28 2.41
N THR A 114 -19.70 18.55 2.78
CA THR A 114 -18.86 19.36 3.70
C THR A 114 -17.33 19.22 3.56
N GLN A 115 -16.70 20.28 3.06
CA GLN A 115 -15.26 20.43 2.76
C GLN A 115 -14.27 19.72 3.71
N ASN A 116 -14.46 19.82 5.04
CA ASN A 116 -13.57 19.20 6.03
C ASN A 116 -13.67 17.65 6.08
N ARG A 117 -14.84 17.07 5.77
CA ARG A 117 -15.02 15.61 5.68
C ARG A 117 -14.49 15.05 4.35
N GLU A 118 -14.62 15.80 3.27
CA GLU A 118 -14.08 15.47 1.96
C GLU A 118 -12.54 15.45 1.99
N GLU A 119 -11.89 16.44 2.59
CA GLU A 119 -10.42 16.50 2.73
C GLU A 119 -9.84 15.30 3.49
N ARG A 120 -10.47 14.88 4.60
CA ARG A 120 -10.05 13.69 5.37
C ARG A 120 -10.25 12.37 4.62
N ILE A 121 -11.28 12.26 3.78
CA ILE A 121 -11.52 11.08 2.94
C ILE A 121 -10.47 11.02 1.82
N THR A 122 -10.21 12.16 1.16
CA THR A 122 -9.17 12.29 0.13
C THR A 122 -7.79 11.94 0.69
N PHE A 123 -7.47 12.39 1.90
CA PHE A 123 -6.23 12.05 2.58
C PHE A 123 -6.09 10.55 2.86
N ARG A 124 -7.13 9.92 3.41
CA ARG A 124 -7.11 8.47 3.71
C ARG A 124 -6.97 7.65 2.43
N ASN A 125 -7.56 8.11 1.33
CA ASN A 125 -7.34 7.52 0.01
C ASN A 125 -5.89 7.70 -0.45
N SER A 126 -5.32 8.89 -0.28
CA SER A 126 -3.92 9.21 -0.62
C SER A 126 -2.92 8.35 0.16
N MET A 127 -3.17 8.07 1.44
CA MET A 127 -2.37 7.15 2.26
C MET A 127 -2.41 5.72 1.72
N ARG A 128 -3.60 5.19 1.44
CA ARG A 128 -3.76 3.84 0.88
C ARG A 128 -3.10 3.71 -0.50
N GLU A 129 -3.23 4.73 -1.32
CA GLU A 129 -2.60 4.81 -2.64
C GLU A 129 -1.08 4.86 -2.51
N LEU A 130 -0.55 5.69 -1.60
CA LEU A 130 0.88 5.75 -1.29
C LEU A 130 1.41 4.38 -0.85
N ASN A 131 0.73 3.72 0.10
CA ASN A 131 1.11 2.40 0.57
C ASN A 131 1.19 1.37 -0.58
N SER A 132 0.20 1.39 -1.48
CA SER A 132 0.16 0.51 -2.66
C SER A 132 1.32 0.82 -3.62
N LEU A 133 1.63 2.10 -3.85
CA LEU A 133 2.76 2.53 -4.68
C LEU A 133 4.11 2.14 -4.06
N VAL A 134 4.28 2.27 -2.74
CA VAL A 134 5.47 1.81 -2.02
C VAL A 134 5.63 0.29 -2.18
N GLY A 135 4.54 -0.47 -2.06
CA GLY A 135 4.54 -1.92 -2.29
C GLY A 135 5.03 -2.31 -3.69
N MET A 136 4.65 -1.55 -4.73
CA MET A 136 5.17 -1.74 -6.09
C MET A 136 6.67 -1.48 -6.18
N VAL A 137 7.18 -0.41 -5.55
CA VAL A 137 8.64 -0.12 -5.55
C VAL A 137 9.42 -1.22 -4.84
N GLU A 138 8.96 -1.67 -3.67
CA GLU A 138 9.58 -2.80 -2.95
C GLU A 138 9.60 -4.05 -3.82
N GLN A 139 8.50 -4.35 -4.52
CA GLN A 139 8.43 -5.52 -5.36
C GLN A 139 9.41 -5.44 -6.53
N ILE A 140 9.57 -4.28 -7.16
CA ILE A 140 10.60 -4.07 -8.18
C ILE A 140 11.99 -4.30 -7.59
N CYS A 141 12.26 -3.86 -6.36
CA CYS A 141 13.56 -4.04 -5.70
C CYS A 141 13.89 -5.50 -5.36
N ARG A 142 12.89 -6.37 -5.26
CA ARG A 142 13.08 -7.83 -5.06
C ARG A 142 13.55 -8.57 -6.31
N ALA A 143 13.96 -7.85 -7.37
CA ALA A 143 14.49 -8.46 -8.58
C ALA A 143 15.67 -9.40 -8.27
N PRO A 144 15.78 -10.55 -8.98
CA PRO A 144 16.90 -11.47 -8.79
C PRO A 144 18.27 -10.78 -8.96
N ASP A 145 19.24 -11.17 -8.13
CA ASP A 145 20.61 -10.60 -8.18
C ASP A 145 21.40 -11.01 -9.42
N SER A 146 20.90 -12.00 -10.18
CA SER A 146 21.46 -12.47 -11.44
C SER A 146 21.27 -11.48 -12.59
N LEU A 147 21.54 -10.19 -12.38
CA LEU A 147 21.33 -9.11 -13.36
C LEU A 147 22.11 -9.32 -14.68
N HIS A 148 23.17 -10.14 -14.69
CA HIS A 148 23.86 -10.53 -15.92
C HIS A 148 22.96 -11.28 -16.92
N TYR A 149 21.86 -11.88 -16.46
CA TYR A 149 20.82 -12.47 -17.30
C TYR A 149 20.07 -11.44 -18.14
N GLN A 150 20.21 -10.14 -17.90
CA GLN A 150 19.71 -9.10 -18.81
C GLN A 150 20.32 -9.19 -20.23
N ARG A 151 21.38 -9.97 -20.44
CA ARG A 151 21.87 -10.31 -21.80
C ARG A 151 20.87 -11.16 -22.58
N ILE A 152 20.00 -11.91 -21.88
CA ILE A 152 18.91 -12.64 -22.48
C ILE A 152 17.82 -11.64 -22.85
N SER A 153 17.46 -11.60 -24.14
CA SER A 153 16.50 -10.64 -24.71
C SER A 153 15.19 -10.56 -23.92
N MET A 154 14.69 -11.67 -23.38
CA MET A 154 13.46 -11.67 -22.61
C MET A 154 13.61 -11.04 -21.22
N VAL A 155 14.71 -11.31 -20.50
CA VAL A 155 14.97 -10.68 -19.20
C VAL A 155 15.23 -9.19 -19.37
N TYR A 156 15.88 -8.79 -20.47
CA TYR A 156 16.01 -7.39 -20.84
C TYR A 156 14.64 -6.70 -20.99
N GLU A 157 13.73 -7.28 -21.78
CA GLU A 157 12.41 -6.68 -22.00
C GLU A 157 11.58 -6.62 -20.71
N VAL A 158 11.68 -7.66 -19.88
CA VAL A 158 11.09 -7.71 -18.52
C VAL A 158 11.59 -6.53 -17.67
N MET A 159 12.91 -6.33 -17.59
CA MET A 159 13.52 -5.24 -16.83
C MET A 159 13.18 -3.87 -17.38
N LYS A 160 13.12 -3.74 -18.71
CA LYS A 160 12.72 -2.50 -19.39
C LYS A 160 11.29 -2.12 -19.02
N LEU A 161 10.34 -3.05 -19.10
CA LEU A 161 8.95 -2.81 -18.73
C LEU A 161 8.80 -2.50 -17.24
N ALA A 162 9.44 -3.28 -16.35
CA ALA A 162 9.44 -2.99 -14.91
C ALA A 162 10.05 -1.61 -14.58
N GLY A 163 11.08 -1.19 -15.32
CA GLY A 163 11.66 0.15 -15.19
C GLY A 163 10.75 1.26 -15.71
N GLU A 164 9.89 1.00 -16.71
CA GLU A 164 8.87 1.95 -17.15
C GLU A 164 7.78 2.11 -16.09
N ASP A 165 7.30 1.00 -15.51
CA ASP A 165 6.37 1.01 -14.38
C ASP A 165 6.95 1.76 -13.18
N TYR A 166 8.20 1.47 -12.80
CA TYR A 166 8.89 2.19 -11.74
C TYR A 166 8.86 3.71 -11.92
N ARG A 167 9.11 4.21 -13.14
CA ARG A 167 9.10 5.67 -13.41
C ARG A 167 7.72 6.29 -13.25
N ILE A 168 6.67 5.54 -13.60
CA ILE A 168 5.28 5.97 -13.42
C ILE A 168 4.94 5.96 -11.92
N THR A 169 5.22 4.86 -11.22
CA THR A 169 5.03 4.71 -9.78
C THR A 169 5.75 5.81 -9.01
N LEU A 170 7.01 6.09 -9.33
CA LEU A 170 7.80 7.11 -8.65
C LEU A 170 7.21 8.51 -8.84
N ARG A 171 6.71 8.83 -10.03
CA ARG A 171 6.02 10.10 -10.29
C ARG A 171 4.77 10.22 -9.42
N GLU A 172 3.99 9.15 -9.32
CA GLU A 172 2.77 9.15 -8.53
C GLU A 172 3.04 9.26 -7.02
N ILE A 173 4.11 8.62 -6.54
CA ILE A 173 4.59 8.80 -5.18
C ILE A 173 4.93 10.27 -4.92
N VAL A 174 5.63 10.95 -5.84
CA VAL A 174 5.94 12.37 -5.69
C VAL A 174 4.65 13.20 -5.59
N ASN A 175 3.68 12.95 -6.47
CA ASN A 175 2.39 13.65 -6.42
C ASN A 175 1.77 13.53 -5.02
N ARG A 176 1.67 12.30 -4.48
CA ARG A 176 1.15 12.05 -3.13
C ARG A 176 1.99 12.72 -2.05
N VAL A 177 3.31 12.53 -2.07
CA VAL A 177 4.24 13.13 -1.10
C VAL A 177 4.10 14.66 -1.06
N THR A 178 3.90 15.31 -2.20
CA THR A 178 3.72 16.77 -2.26
C THR A 178 2.34 17.24 -1.79
N GLU A 179 1.34 16.37 -1.74
CA GLU A 179 0.02 16.68 -1.18
C GLU A 179 0.03 16.74 0.35
N PHE A 180 1.00 16.08 1.02
CA PHE A 180 1.17 16.15 2.47
C PHE A 180 1.83 17.49 2.88
N GLY A 181 1.01 18.54 3.04
CA GLY A 181 1.47 19.80 3.62
C GLY A 181 1.63 19.73 5.15
N GLU A 182 2.49 20.58 5.73
CA GLU A 182 2.77 20.64 7.17
C GLU A 182 1.50 20.67 8.04
N LYS A 183 0.53 21.51 7.67
CA LYS A 183 -0.75 21.63 8.38
C LYS A 183 -1.54 20.32 8.42
N LEU A 184 -1.52 19.57 7.31
CA LEU A 184 -2.23 18.29 7.23
C LEU A 184 -1.56 17.24 8.10
N ILE A 185 -0.21 17.21 8.13
CA ILE A 185 0.56 16.30 8.97
C ILE A 185 0.25 16.56 10.46
N GLU A 186 0.12 17.81 10.87
CA GLU A 186 -0.21 18.20 12.24
C GLU A 186 -1.61 17.73 12.70
N GLU A 187 -2.54 17.54 11.78
CA GLU A 187 -3.91 17.10 12.08
C GLU A 187 -4.06 15.56 12.13
N LEU A 188 -3.02 14.80 11.78
CA LEU A 188 -3.08 13.33 11.70
C LEU A 188 -3.18 12.66 13.07
N SER A 189 -3.84 11.51 13.14
CA SER A 189 -3.73 10.65 14.34
C SER A 189 -2.30 10.12 14.49
N SER A 190 -1.89 9.80 15.72
CA SER A 190 -0.56 9.19 15.96
C SER A 190 -0.36 7.89 15.19
N GLU A 191 -1.41 7.07 15.05
CA GLU A 191 -1.38 5.83 14.24
C GLU A 191 -1.06 6.12 12.76
N THR A 192 -1.69 7.15 12.19
CA THR A 192 -1.52 7.51 10.77
C THR A 192 -0.13 8.11 10.51
N VAL A 193 0.41 8.85 11.48
CA VAL A 193 1.80 9.36 11.43
C VAL A 193 2.79 8.21 11.39
N GLU A 194 2.61 7.19 12.22
CA GLU A 194 3.48 6.00 12.23
C GLU A 194 3.36 5.19 10.93
N GLU A 195 2.15 5.03 10.39
CA GLU A 195 1.94 4.38 9.09
C GLU A 195 2.69 5.10 7.96
N LEU A 196 2.58 6.44 7.91
CA LEU A 196 3.28 7.27 6.92
C LEU A 196 4.80 7.17 7.08
N LEU A 197 5.32 7.25 8.30
CA LEU A 197 6.76 7.08 8.55
C LEU A 197 7.26 5.71 8.12
N ASN A 198 6.49 4.66 8.37
CA ASN A 198 6.83 3.31 7.95
C ASN A 198 6.87 3.19 6.42
N ASP A 199 5.89 3.76 5.71
CA ASP A 199 5.86 3.76 4.25
C ASP A 199 7.03 4.54 3.63
N LEU A 200 7.35 5.71 4.19
CA LEU A 200 8.51 6.51 3.74
C LEU A 200 9.83 5.79 4.00
N LYS A 201 9.97 5.12 5.15
CA LYS A 201 11.17 4.33 5.47
C LYS A 201 11.34 3.17 4.49
N ARG A 202 10.29 2.38 4.26
CA ARG A 202 10.28 1.27 3.30
C ARG A 202 10.71 1.72 1.91
N LEU A 203 10.25 2.90 1.50
CA LEU A 203 10.62 3.51 0.23
C LEU A 203 12.11 3.89 0.18
N GLU A 204 12.64 4.51 1.24
CA GLU A 204 14.06 4.87 1.32
C GLU A 204 14.99 3.65 1.34
N ASP A 205 14.59 2.56 2.00
CA ASP A 205 15.34 1.29 2.03
C ASP A 205 15.50 0.69 0.61
N CYS A 206 14.62 1.06 -0.33
CA CYS A 206 14.67 0.64 -1.72
C CYS A 206 15.64 1.47 -2.60
N LYS A 207 16.04 2.68 -2.14
CA LYS A 207 16.72 3.69 -2.97
C LYS A 207 17.98 3.18 -3.65
N GLU A 208 18.86 2.51 -2.90
CA GLU A 208 20.14 2.02 -3.44
C GLU A 208 19.94 0.94 -4.50
N LYS A 209 19.07 -0.04 -4.23
CA LYS A 209 18.80 -1.15 -5.16
C LYS A 209 18.24 -0.64 -6.48
N VAL A 210 17.27 0.28 -6.45
CA VAL A 210 16.72 0.91 -7.65
C VAL A 210 17.80 1.65 -8.44
N PHE A 211 18.67 2.40 -7.77
CA PHE A 211 19.77 3.11 -8.43
C PHE A 211 20.72 2.17 -9.15
N LEU A 212 21.02 1.02 -8.56
CA LEU A 212 21.84 -0.02 -9.21
C LEU A 212 21.12 -0.63 -10.41
N MET A 213 19.81 -0.90 -10.30
CA MET A 213 19.04 -1.54 -11.36
C MET A 213 18.82 -0.67 -12.59
N PHE A 214 18.55 0.63 -12.40
CA PHE A 214 18.14 1.53 -13.50
C PHE A 214 19.14 2.65 -13.80
N LEU A 215 20.28 2.70 -13.10
CA LEU A 215 21.38 3.66 -13.33
C LEU A 215 20.92 5.13 -13.43
N ASN A 216 19.87 5.49 -12.67
CA ASN A 216 19.10 6.71 -12.91
C ASN A 216 19.40 7.86 -11.92
N LYS A 217 20.52 7.80 -11.18
CA LYS A 217 20.86 8.71 -10.06
C LYS A 217 20.49 10.18 -10.33
N LYS A 218 21.05 10.78 -11.40
CA LYS A 218 20.88 12.21 -11.70
C LYS A 218 19.44 12.70 -11.94
N LYS A 219 18.52 11.84 -12.41
CA LYS A 219 17.14 12.27 -12.71
C LYS A 219 16.19 12.12 -11.53
N SER A 220 16.57 11.33 -10.52
CA SER A 220 15.73 11.02 -9.36
C SER A 220 16.12 11.75 -8.09
N ASP A 221 17.26 12.45 -8.07
CA ASP A 221 17.78 13.08 -6.84
C ASP A 221 16.73 14.01 -6.19
N GLY A 222 16.14 14.94 -6.96
CA GLY A 222 15.09 15.82 -6.43
C GLY A 222 13.82 15.11 -5.93
N THR A 223 13.48 13.95 -6.49
CA THR A 223 12.35 13.13 -6.01
C THR A 223 12.65 12.52 -4.64
N TRP A 224 13.84 11.92 -4.49
CA TRP A 224 14.23 11.33 -3.22
C TRP A 224 14.46 12.38 -2.14
N ASP A 225 14.83 13.61 -2.52
CA ASP A 225 14.93 14.74 -1.62
C ASP A 225 13.56 15.16 -1.07
N SER A 226 12.50 15.17 -1.91
CA SER A 226 11.13 15.43 -1.47
C SER A 226 10.62 14.35 -0.49
N ILE A 227 10.88 13.07 -0.78
CA ILE A 227 10.52 11.95 0.12
C ILE A 227 11.22 12.11 1.47
N ALA A 228 12.52 12.38 1.45
CA ALA A 228 13.32 12.56 2.66
C ALA A 228 12.91 13.81 3.45
N GLN A 229 12.50 14.88 2.76
CA GLN A 229 11.96 16.09 3.41
C GLN A 229 10.66 15.77 4.13
N LEU A 230 9.68 15.18 3.45
CA LEU A 230 8.41 14.79 4.08
C LEU A 230 8.65 13.90 5.31
N ARG A 231 9.57 12.92 5.20
CA ARG A 231 9.92 12.06 6.34
C ARG A 231 10.41 12.85 7.54
N ARG A 232 11.27 13.86 7.34
CA ARG A 232 11.76 14.74 8.43
C ARG A 232 10.62 15.54 9.04
N ASP A 233 9.73 16.10 8.22
CA ASP A 233 8.62 16.92 8.71
C ASP A 233 7.64 16.08 9.56
N VAL A 234 7.35 14.85 9.13
CA VAL A 234 6.50 13.91 9.87
C VAL A 234 7.15 13.47 11.18
N GLU A 235 8.46 13.21 11.18
CA GLU A 235 9.22 12.86 12.38
C GLU A 235 9.24 14.02 13.39
N GLU A 236 9.38 15.26 12.92
CA GLU A 236 9.34 16.44 13.78
C GLU A 236 7.97 16.62 14.44
N VAL A 237 6.88 16.39 13.71
CA VAL A 237 5.51 16.40 14.26
C VAL A 237 5.36 15.32 15.35
N LYS A 238 5.87 14.12 15.12
CA LYS A 238 5.85 13.03 16.10
C LYS A 238 6.60 13.42 17.38
N GLN A 239 7.82 13.92 17.26
CA GLN A 239 8.64 14.34 18.40
C GLN A 239 8.00 15.48 19.19
N ARG A 240 7.40 16.47 18.51
CA ARG A 240 6.68 17.58 19.17
C ARG A 240 5.53 17.06 20.03
N ARG A 241 4.77 16.07 19.56
CA ARG A 241 3.66 15.45 20.29
C ARG A 241 4.13 14.66 21.51
N GLU A 242 5.21 13.89 21.36
CA GLU A 242 5.82 13.13 22.47
C GLU A 242 6.34 14.08 23.56
N ASN A 243 7.03 15.17 23.17
CA ASN A 243 7.53 16.18 24.10
C ASN A 243 6.39 16.89 24.86
N LEU A 244 5.29 17.25 24.19
CA LEU A 244 4.11 17.83 24.84
C LEU A 244 3.47 16.87 25.85
N SER A 245 3.41 15.57 25.52
CA SER A 245 2.89 14.54 26.44
C SER A 245 3.78 14.38 27.68
N LEU A 246 5.10 14.47 27.53
CA LEU A 246 6.05 14.39 28.65
C LEU A 246 5.92 15.60 29.59
N VAL A 247 5.73 16.80 29.03
CA VAL A 247 5.50 18.02 29.82
C VAL A 247 4.17 17.98 30.57
N ALA A 248 3.10 17.47 29.94
CA ALA A 248 1.81 17.29 30.59
C ALA A 248 1.87 16.27 31.75
N PHE A 249 2.68 15.21 31.61
CA PHE A 249 2.90 14.22 32.65
C PHE A 249 3.66 14.81 33.86
N GLN A 250 4.69 15.61 33.62
CA GLN A 250 5.45 16.30 34.68
C GLN A 250 4.64 17.41 35.39
N GLY A 251 3.73 18.08 34.68
CA GLY A 251 2.83 19.09 35.27
C GLY A 251 1.76 18.51 36.19
N GLY A 252 1.32 17.26 35.95
CA GLY A 252 0.34 16.57 36.79
C GLY A 252 0.87 16.13 38.16
N GLU A 253 2.17 15.82 38.25
CA GLU A 253 2.81 15.44 39.52
C GLU A 253 3.08 16.63 40.46
N LEU A 254 3.22 17.85 39.93
CA LEU A 254 3.48 19.05 40.73
C LEU A 254 2.21 19.69 41.33
N THR A 255 1.01 19.31 40.88
CA THR A 255 -0.26 19.82 41.44
C THR A 255 -0.82 19.00 42.63
N GLY A 256 -0.14 17.94 43.06
CA GLY A 256 -0.62 17.04 44.13
C GLY A 256 -0.10 17.32 45.55
N LEU A 257 0.78 18.30 45.77
CA LEU A 257 1.48 18.47 47.06
C LEU A 257 1.49 19.92 47.55
N ALA A 258 0.33 20.45 47.92
CA ALA A 258 0.25 21.62 48.81
C ALA A 258 -1.08 21.67 49.58
N GLY A 259 -1.19 20.86 50.63
CA GLY A 259 -2.14 21.11 51.74
C GLY A 259 -1.35 21.58 52.97
N PRO A 260 -1.74 22.66 53.67
CA PRO A 260 -0.98 23.15 54.81
C PRO A 260 -1.26 22.31 56.08
N PRO A 261 -0.35 22.29 57.07
CA PRO A 261 -0.46 21.40 58.21
C PRO A 261 -1.25 21.99 59.40
N SER A 262 -2.09 21.10 59.96
CA SER A 262 -2.49 20.92 61.37
C SER A 262 -3.03 22.08 62.21
N ALA A 263 -4.23 21.85 62.77
CA ALA A 263 -4.49 22.09 64.20
C ALA A 263 -5.41 20.99 64.76
N GLU A 264 -4.95 20.34 65.83
CA GLU A 264 -5.61 19.26 66.55
C GLU A 264 -6.87 19.72 67.30
N SER A 265 -7.88 18.86 67.42
CA SER A 265 -8.29 18.32 68.73
C SER A 265 -9.55 17.44 68.68
N LYS A 266 -9.34 16.21 69.19
CA LYS A 266 -10.21 15.39 70.05
C LYS A 266 -11.44 14.69 69.45
N SER A 267 -11.27 13.37 69.43
CA SER A 267 -12.28 12.32 69.27
C SER A 267 -13.36 12.33 70.35
N VAL A 268 -14.61 12.14 69.93
CA VAL A 268 -15.63 11.39 70.69
C VAL A 268 -16.40 10.51 69.69
N VAL A 269 -16.21 9.19 69.82
CA VAL A 269 -17.01 8.10 69.24
C VAL A 269 -18.21 7.90 70.20
N PRO A 270 -19.45 7.54 69.80
CA PRO A 270 -19.64 6.18 69.28
C PRO A 270 -20.84 5.78 68.41
N ARG A 271 -20.66 4.57 67.85
CA ARG A 271 -21.64 3.49 67.60
C ARG A 271 -22.53 3.55 66.35
N GLY A 272 -22.41 2.49 65.54
CA GLY A 272 -23.58 1.90 64.88
C GLY A 272 -23.35 1.11 63.60
N LYS A 273 -22.83 -0.12 63.72
CA LYS A 273 -23.13 -1.36 62.95
C LYS A 273 -23.33 -1.30 61.42
N ARG A 274 -22.49 -2.09 60.72
CA ARG A 274 -22.73 -2.68 59.40
C ARG A 274 -23.75 -3.84 59.45
N TRP A 275 -24.31 -4.13 58.27
CA TRP A 275 -24.75 -5.42 57.69
C TRP A 275 -26.24 -5.50 57.31
N LEU A 276 -26.44 -5.52 55.97
CA LEU A 276 -27.42 -6.21 55.12
C LEU A 276 -28.91 -6.24 55.48
N ASP A 277 -29.72 -5.63 54.60
CA ASP A 277 -30.92 -6.15 53.91
C ASP A 277 -31.50 -4.94 53.15
N VAL A 278 -31.87 -4.97 51.86
CA VAL A 278 -33.04 -5.63 51.29
C VAL A 278 -32.96 -5.58 49.75
N GLN A 279 -33.58 -6.59 49.16
CA GLN A 279 -33.78 -6.96 47.76
C GLN A 279 -34.15 -5.86 46.74
N TRP A 280 -33.69 -6.17 45.52
CA TRP A 280 -34.16 -5.68 44.23
C TRP A 280 -35.63 -5.98 43.97
N ASN A 281 -36.35 -5.04 43.35
CA ASN A 281 -37.50 -5.37 42.51
C ASN A 281 -37.57 -4.45 41.29
N HIS A 282 -37.58 -5.09 40.12
CA HIS A 282 -37.96 -4.56 38.83
C HIS A 282 -39.46 -4.27 38.80
N LEU A 283 -39.87 -3.17 38.17
CA LEU A 283 -41.24 -3.00 37.70
C LEU A 283 -41.22 -2.89 36.18
N ALA A 284 -41.77 -3.91 35.55
CA ALA A 284 -42.13 -3.97 34.16
C ALA A 284 -43.67 -3.94 34.05
N VAL A 285 -44.15 -3.12 33.11
CA VAL A 285 -45.24 -3.42 32.15
C VAL A 285 -46.70 -3.45 32.65
N ASN A 286 -47.56 -2.68 31.97
CA ASN A 286 -48.73 -3.15 31.21
C ASN A 286 -49.40 -1.95 30.50
N ASN A 287 -49.49 -1.88 29.17
CA ASN A 287 -50.27 -2.64 28.16
C ASN A 287 -51.73 -2.17 27.96
N GLY A 288 -51.94 -1.50 26.81
CA GLY A 288 -53.03 -1.69 25.84
C GLY A 288 -54.44 -1.17 26.17
N PRO A 289 -55.41 -1.32 25.25
CA PRO A 289 -55.31 -1.31 23.78
C PRO A 289 -56.38 -0.41 23.11
N ARG A 290 -56.15 0.03 21.87
CA ARG A 290 -57.09 0.05 20.72
C ARG A 290 -56.38 0.52 19.46
#